data_AF-A0A5D2DXJ0-F1
#
_entry.id   AF-A0A5D2DXJ0-F1
#
_cell.length_a   1.000
_cell.length_b   1.000
_cell.length_c   1.000
_cell.angle_alpha   90.00
_cell.angle_beta   90.00
_cell.angle_gamma   90.00
#
_symmetry.space_group_name_H-M   'P 1'
#
loop_
_entity.id
_entity.type
_entity.pdbx_description
1 polymer ?
#
loop_
_entity_poly.entity_id
_entity_poly.type
_entity_poly.pdbx_seq_one_letter_code
_entity_poly.pdbx_strand_id
1 'polypeptide(L)'
;MLENRCCKSCLVFASSCQEERKWAYMYNGKRPREFSESDGCQETKLSKLSSDDSSSDDNNSNASSPQDSGDFLLPGSHDQSGDDSKRSDSSSDTDSSLIHHCSIGLDKPDLVNQSDSDSLSDSVEESPEEQSEDDGENDDSSFSDSPEDGHRSNAGDSSSDLDALIQPIGRDNSISCLIRCSRSDYGSIASLNRSFRSLIRSGEIYKLRRQNGVVEHWVYFSCHLLQWEAFDPIRHRWMHLPRMPPNECFIFSDKESLAVGTELLVFGKEVTSQVIYRYSILTNSWTTGTSMNAPRCLFGSASLGEIAILAGGCDSQGNILSSAEMYNSETQKWETLPSMNKPRKMCSGVFMDKKFYVIGGIGGAGKDARVLTCGEEYDLETKKWTEIPNMSPGRSGAAAEMPAAAVAPPLVAVVNNELYAADHAGMEVKKYDKEGNSWLTIGRLPERAVSMNGWGLAFRACGDRLIVIGGPRALGEGFIEINSWVPSEGPPQWNLLARKQLGNFVYNCAVMGC
;
A
#
# COMPACT_ATOMS: atom_id res chain seq x y z
N MET A 1 46.14 2.50 18.28
CA MET A 1 46.01 3.27 17.03
C MET A 1 45.12 2.49 16.08
N LEU A 2 43.96 3.05 15.71
CA LEU A 2 43.17 2.71 14.50
C LEU A 2 41.88 3.54 14.56
N GLU A 3 42.00 4.83 14.20
CA GLU A 3 40.85 5.71 13.95
C GLU A 3 40.62 5.84 12.44
N ASN A 4 39.51 6.49 12.06
CA ASN A 4 39.21 6.98 10.71
C ASN A 4 39.04 5.93 9.60
N ARG A 5 37.82 5.36 9.51
CA ARG A 5 36.99 5.54 8.30
C ARG A 5 35.56 5.92 8.68
N CYS A 6 35.20 7.18 8.43
CA CYS A 6 33.89 7.74 8.79
C CYS A 6 33.01 7.91 7.54
N CYS A 7 32.07 6.99 7.31
CA CYS A 7 31.12 7.10 6.21
C CYS A 7 29.96 8.05 6.57
N LYS A 8 30.18 9.36 6.41
CA LYS A 8 29.10 10.36 6.41
C LYS A 8 28.44 10.47 5.03
N SER A 9 27.32 9.80 4.81
CA SER A 9 26.25 10.23 3.89
C SER A 9 24.98 9.40 4.09
N CYS A 10 23.82 9.95 3.71
CA CYS A 10 22.47 9.33 3.74
C CYS A 10 21.71 9.30 5.08
N LEU A 11 21.84 10.34 5.91
CA LEU A 11 20.86 10.69 6.96
C LEU A 11 19.96 11.87 6.51
N VAL A 12 19.30 11.72 5.36
CA VAL A 12 18.31 12.70 4.84
C VAL A 12 17.12 11.95 4.24
N PHE A 13 16.21 11.47 5.10
CA PHE A 13 14.74 11.43 4.92
C PHE A 13 14.12 10.81 6.17
N ALA A 14 14.25 11.52 7.29
CA ALA A 14 13.69 11.17 8.59
C ALA A 14 12.92 12.37 9.18
N SER A 15 11.83 12.73 8.51
CA SER A 15 10.83 13.71 8.95
C SER A 15 9.54 13.45 8.15
N SER A 16 8.33 13.56 8.71
CA SER A 16 7.96 14.27 9.95
C SER A 16 7.70 13.37 11.17
N CYS A 17 8.68 13.29 12.07
CA CYS A 17 8.48 13.00 13.49
C CYS A 17 9.53 13.77 14.30
N GLN A 18 9.42 15.11 14.31
CA GLN A 18 10.24 15.98 15.15
C GLN A 18 9.38 16.70 16.20
N GLU A 19 9.03 15.96 17.25
CA GLU A 19 8.89 16.54 18.59
C GLU A 19 9.45 15.58 19.65
N GLU A 20 10.67 15.09 19.42
CA GLU A 20 11.40 14.31 20.43
C GLU A 20 11.91 15.22 21.57
N ARG A 21 11.21 15.20 22.71
CA ARG A 21 11.81 15.41 24.04
C ARG A 21 10.88 14.89 25.14
N LYS A 22 11.29 13.77 25.75
CA LYS A 22 10.44 12.76 26.42
C LYS A 22 9.69 11.92 25.35
N TRP A 23 9.52 10.61 25.49
CA TRP A 23 9.76 9.73 26.63
C TRP A 23 10.68 8.56 26.24
N ALA A 24 11.77 8.36 26.99
CA ALA A 24 12.70 7.24 26.81
C ALA A 24 12.88 6.45 28.12
N TYR A 25 11.79 5.86 28.62
CA TYR A 25 11.82 4.95 29.78
C TYR A 25 10.80 3.82 29.66
N MET A 26 11.17 2.66 30.20
CA MET A 26 10.45 1.38 30.26
C MET A 26 10.40 0.55 28.97
N TYR A 27 11.44 -0.27 28.76
CA TYR A 27 11.31 -1.73 28.77
C TYR A 27 12.70 -2.39 28.99
N ASN A 28 13.21 -2.29 30.23
CA ASN A 28 14.49 -2.91 30.59
C ASN A 28 14.22 -4.34 31.09
N GLY A 29 14.50 -5.35 30.25
CA GLY A 29 14.09 -6.72 30.49
C GLY A 29 14.86 -7.42 31.62
N LYS A 30 14.14 -8.08 32.53
CA LYS A 30 14.65 -9.21 33.31
C LYS A 30 13.70 -10.39 33.16
N ARG A 31 14.27 -11.59 33.01
CA ARG A 31 13.52 -12.85 32.84
C ARG A 31 12.73 -13.16 34.13
N PRO A 32 11.55 -13.78 34.05
CA PRO A 32 10.97 -14.44 35.21
C PRO A 32 11.90 -15.57 35.69
N ARG A 33 12.01 -15.71 37.00
CA ARG A 33 12.44 -16.96 37.67
C ARG A 33 11.22 -17.62 38.31
N GLU A 34 11.40 -18.85 38.78
CA GLU A 34 10.32 -19.71 39.27
C GLU A 34 9.47 -19.06 40.37
N PHE A 35 8.18 -19.43 40.39
CA PHE A 35 7.32 -19.22 41.55
C PHE A 35 7.69 -20.21 42.66
N SER A 36 7.75 -19.71 43.90
CA SER A 36 7.68 -20.51 45.12
C SER A 36 6.66 -19.88 46.06
N GLU A 37 5.83 -20.69 46.70
CA GLU A 37 4.74 -20.25 47.57
C GLU A 37 5.26 -19.66 48.90
N SER A 38 4.56 -18.66 49.46
CA SER A 38 4.13 -18.64 50.87
C SER A 38 3.37 -17.34 51.24
N ASP A 39 2.32 -17.53 52.06
CA ASP A 39 1.74 -16.70 53.14
C ASP A 39 1.95 -15.17 53.19
N GLY A 40 0.86 -14.45 53.52
CA GLY A 40 0.93 -13.01 53.83
C GLY A 40 -0.40 -12.27 54.03
N CYS A 41 -1.32 -12.79 54.85
CA CYS A 41 -2.58 -12.07 55.16
C CYS A 41 -2.38 -11.02 56.26
N GLN A 42 -2.75 -9.75 56.02
CA GLN A 42 -3.15 -8.82 57.08
C GLN A 42 -4.00 -7.63 56.57
N GLU A 43 -4.98 -7.23 57.36
CA GLU A 43 -5.84 -6.05 57.14
C GLU A 43 -5.15 -4.75 57.60
N THR A 44 -5.62 -3.58 57.15
CA THR A 44 -6.01 -2.52 58.11
C THR A 44 -6.98 -1.47 57.57
N LYS A 45 -7.66 -0.82 58.53
CA LYS A 45 -8.77 0.15 58.47
C LYS A 45 -8.36 1.59 58.07
N LEU A 46 -9.22 2.62 57.98
CA LEU A 46 -10.66 2.81 57.59
C LEU A 46 -11.09 4.24 58.05
N SER A 47 -11.34 5.16 57.12
CA SER A 47 -12.16 6.39 57.27
C SER A 47 -12.29 7.05 55.89
N LYS A 48 -13.42 7.53 55.35
CA LYS A 48 -14.75 7.93 55.86
C LYS A 48 -14.79 9.30 56.56
N LEU A 49 -15.19 10.31 55.80
CA LEU A 49 -15.84 11.55 56.23
C LEU A 49 -16.76 12.04 55.11
N SER A 50 -17.88 12.69 55.44
CA SER A 50 -18.99 12.99 54.52
C SER A 50 -19.86 14.14 55.03
N SER A 51 -20.12 15.13 54.17
CA SER A 51 -21.21 16.13 54.20
C SER A 51 -20.97 17.05 52.98
N ASP A 52 -21.85 17.23 51.98
CA ASP A 52 -23.31 17.45 51.93
C ASP A 52 -23.73 18.93 52.04
N ASP A 53 -24.87 19.23 51.40
CA ASP A 53 -25.69 20.46 51.43
C ASP A 53 -25.22 21.77 50.72
N SER A 54 -26.12 22.62 50.17
CA SER A 54 -27.33 22.40 49.32
C SER A 54 -27.93 23.75 48.83
N SER A 55 -28.66 23.72 47.69
CA SER A 55 -29.55 24.78 47.12
C SER A 55 -28.91 26.19 46.95
N SER A 56 -29.52 27.33 46.57
CA SER A 56 -30.82 27.79 46.02
C SER A 56 -30.66 29.28 45.60
N ASP A 57 -31.38 29.95 44.68
CA ASP A 57 -32.21 29.60 43.50
C ASP A 57 -32.62 30.94 42.77
N ASP A 58 -33.48 30.88 41.73
CA ASP A 58 -34.31 31.96 41.14
C ASP A 58 -33.72 33.16 40.33
N ASN A 59 -34.23 33.27 39.09
CA ASN A 59 -34.84 34.45 38.41
C ASN A 59 -34.24 35.88 38.56
N ASN A 60 -34.02 36.56 37.42
CA ASN A 60 -35.05 37.43 36.80
C ASN A 60 -34.70 37.85 35.34
N SER A 61 -35.71 38.29 34.59
CA SER A 61 -35.60 38.87 33.24
C SER A 61 -35.50 40.40 33.24
N ASN A 62 -34.90 40.99 32.20
CA ASN A 62 -35.47 42.17 31.55
C ASN A 62 -34.88 42.43 30.14
N ALA A 63 -35.60 43.19 29.33
CA ALA A 63 -35.25 43.48 27.94
C ALA A 63 -35.23 44.99 27.65
N SER A 64 -34.40 45.43 26.71
CA SER A 64 -34.52 46.76 26.08
C SER A 64 -33.73 46.87 24.77
N SER A 65 -34.43 47.16 23.68
CA SER A 65 -33.93 47.89 22.50
C SER A 65 -34.64 49.25 22.46
N PRO A 66 -34.04 50.29 21.87
CA PRO A 66 -34.43 50.69 20.50
C PRO A 66 -33.22 51.14 19.62
N GLN A 67 -33.25 50.91 18.31
CA GLN A 67 -33.58 51.87 17.23
C GLN A 67 -32.84 53.22 17.26
N ASP A 68 -31.98 53.47 16.27
CA ASP A 68 -32.24 54.36 15.12
C ASP A 68 -31.09 54.19 14.08
N SER A 69 -31.30 54.02 12.78
CA SER A 69 -31.85 54.90 11.71
C SER A 69 -30.77 55.77 11.01
N GLY A 70 -30.80 55.87 9.67
CA GLY A 70 -29.80 56.63 8.88
C GLY A 70 -29.45 56.05 7.51
N ASP A 71 -30.33 56.24 6.51
CA ASP A 71 -30.13 55.80 5.12
C ASP A 71 -29.12 56.62 4.29
N PHE A 72 -28.80 56.06 3.11
CA PHE A 72 -28.65 56.72 1.80
C PHE A 72 -27.29 57.24 1.25
N LEU A 73 -27.07 56.85 -0.02
CA LEU A 73 -26.39 57.53 -1.15
C LEU A 73 -24.84 57.58 -1.28
N LEU A 74 -24.35 56.80 -2.25
CA LEU A 74 -23.38 57.22 -3.29
C LEU A 74 -23.98 58.38 -4.13
N PRO A 75 -23.21 59.32 -4.73
CA PRO A 75 -22.13 59.01 -5.69
C PRO A 75 -20.94 59.99 -5.74
N GLY A 76 -19.98 59.76 -6.66
CA GLY A 76 -18.98 60.76 -7.07
C GLY A 76 -17.77 60.17 -7.81
N SER A 77 -17.49 60.66 -9.03
CA SER A 77 -16.42 60.16 -9.92
C SER A 77 -15.58 61.30 -10.50
N HIS A 78 -14.27 61.07 -10.66
CA HIS A 78 -13.35 61.73 -11.60
C HIS A 78 -12.14 60.77 -11.79
N ASP A 79 -11.69 60.42 -13.00
CA ASP A 79 -10.94 61.22 -14.00
C ASP A 79 -9.47 61.50 -13.59
N GLN A 80 -8.45 61.40 -14.46
CA GLN A 80 -8.44 61.15 -15.93
C GLN A 80 -7.09 60.63 -16.47
N SER A 81 -7.15 59.96 -17.64
CA SER A 81 -6.17 59.90 -18.78
C SER A 81 -4.65 59.76 -18.58
N GLY A 82 -4.01 58.94 -19.44
CA GLY A 82 -2.55 58.92 -19.62
C GLY A 82 -2.01 57.93 -20.66
N ASP A 83 -2.37 58.11 -21.95
CA ASP A 83 -1.68 57.44 -23.08
C ASP A 83 -0.30 58.07 -23.34
N ASP A 84 0.70 57.28 -23.75
CA ASP A 84 1.39 57.51 -25.04
C ASP A 84 2.21 56.27 -25.51
N SER A 85 2.89 56.37 -26.66
CA SER A 85 3.28 55.24 -27.50
C SER A 85 4.58 55.42 -28.30
N LYS A 86 5.16 54.28 -28.74
CA LYS A 86 6.09 54.05 -29.88
C LYS A 86 7.61 54.31 -29.72
N ARG A 87 8.37 53.32 -30.25
CA ARG A 87 9.63 53.41 -31.05
C ARG A 87 10.93 53.86 -30.34
N SER A 88 12.14 53.53 -30.84
CA SER A 88 12.60 52.40 -31.69
C SER A 88 14.15 52.38 -31.76
N ASP A 89 14.74 51.27 -32.25
CA ASP A 89 16.08 51.18 -32.89
C ASP A 89 17.33 51.48 -31.99
N SER A 90 18.59 51.15 -32.34
CA SER A 90 19.21 50.03 -33.09
C SER A 90 20.75 50.06 -32.87
N SER A 91 21.53 49.13 -33.47
CA SER A 91 23.03 49.08 -33.57
C SER A 91 23.80 48.91 -32.23
N SER A 92 24.70 47.94 -32.01
CA SER A 92 25.95 47.51 -32.70
C SER A 92 27.21 48.30 -32.22
N ASP A 93 28.47 47.83 -32.28
CA ASP A 93 29.14 46.73 -33.01
C ASP A 93 30.45 46.25 -32.33
N THR A 94 31.02 45.10 -32.75
CA THR A 94 32.44 44.63 -32.56
C THR A 94 32.97 44.41 -31.12
N ASP A 95 34.01 43.62 -30.82
CA ASP A 95 35.01 42.77 -31.54
C ASP A 95 35.07 41.35 -30.90
N SER A 96 35.76 40.29 -31.33
CA SER A 96 36.53 39.85 -32.53
C SER A 96 37.87 39.17 -32.14
N SER A 97 38.09 37.94 -32.62
CA SER A 97 39.28 37.06 -32.48
C SER A 97 39.71 36.64 -31.04
N LEU A 98 40.21 35.43 -30.70
CA LEU A 98 40.84 34.24 -31.33
C LEU A 98 42.38 34.13 -31.29
N ILE A 99 42.83 32.99 -30.71
CA ILE A 99 44.12 32.28 -30.87
C ILE A 99 45.38 32.91 -30.21
N HIS A 100 45.88 32.26 -29.14
CA HIS A 100 47.12 31.47 -29.24
C HIS A 100 47.32 30.42 -28.14
N HIS A 101 48.02 29.33 -28.47
CA HIS A 101 48.52 28.32 -27.52
C HIS A 101 49.75 28.81 -26.74
N CYS A 102 49.94 28.26 -25.53
CA CYS A 102 51.21 27.60 -25.20
C CYS A 102 51.02 26.48 -24.16
N SER A 103 51.82 25.42 -24.26
CA SER A 103 51.83 24.28 -23.34
C SER A 103 53.21 24.13 -22.72
N ILE A 104 53.29 23.65 -21.48
CA ILE A 104 54.51 23.05 -20.91
C ILE A 104 54.13 21.73 -20.27
N GLY A 105 54.85 20.67 -20.64
CA GLY A 105 54.80 19.36 -19.99
C GLY A 105 56.15 18.67 -20.14
N LEU A 106 56.55 17.93 -19.11
CA LEU A 106 57.70 17.02 -19.05
C LEU A 106 57.45 16.03 -17.90
N ASP A 107 57.94 14.80 -17.91
CA ASP A 107 57.98 13.85 -19.04
C ASP A 107 58.08 12.42 -18.49
N LYS A 108 57.91 11.40 -19.34
CA LYS A 108 58.26 10.00 -19.02
C LYS A 108 59.76 9.75 -19.25
N PRO A 109 60.31 8.62 -18.76
CA PRO A 109 60.65 7.59 -19.74
C PRO A 109 60.28 6.15 -19.30
N ASP A 110 60.07 5.29 -20.29
CA ASP A 110 59.99 3.82 -20.16
C ASP A 110 61.34 3.18 -20.58
N LEU A 111 61.62 1.94 -20.17
CA LEU A 111 62.46 0.98 -20.90
C LEU A 111 62.27 -0.47 -20.38
N VAL A 112 62.86 -1.44 -21.07
CA VAL A 112 62.38 -2.84 -21.16
C VAL A 112 63.55 -3.83 -21.42
N ASN A 113 63.37 -5.11 -21.06
CA ASN A 113 64.22 -6.31 -21.37
C ASN A 113 65.55 -6.49 -20.58
N GLN A 114 66.14 -7.69 -20.39
CA GLN A 114 65.80 -9.09 -20.79
C GLN A 114 66.56 -10.13 -19.91
N SER A 115 65.95 -11.33 -19.70
CA SER A 115 66.52 -12.69 -19.46
C SER A 115 67.71 -12.92 -18.46
N ASP A 116 68.16 -14.11 -18.02
CA ASP A 116 67.99 -15.54 -18.41
C ASP A 116 67.95 -16.50 -17.16
N SER A 117 68.15 -17.82 -17.38
CA SER A 117 68.09 -19.04 -16.52
C SER A 117 68.91 -19.05 -15.18
N ASP A 118 68.87 -20.05 -14.27
CA ASP A 118 68.57 -21.51 -14.28
C ASP A 118 67.85 -21.95 -12.96
N SER A 119 66.88 -22.88 -12.94
CA SER A 119 67.03 -24.36 -12.79
C SER A 119 67.77 -24.80 -11.50
N LEU A 120 67.33 -25.74 -10.65
CA LEU A 120 66.26 -26.79 -10.60
C LEU A 120 66.03 -27.15 -9.08
N SER A 121 65.09 -27.98 -8.57
CA SER A 121 63.99 -28.88 -9.03
C SER A 121 62.86 -28.89 -7.92
N ASP A 122 61.99 -29.88 -7.57
CA ASP A 122 61.78 -31.32 -7.92
C ASP A 122 60.37 -31.88 -7.56
N SER A 123 60.12 -33.12 -8.00
CA SER A 123 59.12 -34.20 -7.77
C SER A 123 57.98 -34.18 -6.70
N VAL A 124 56.76 -34.52 -7.20
CA VAL A 124 55.77 -35.54 -6.67
C VAL A 124 54.87 -35.15 -5.45
N GLU A 125 53.56 -35.46 -5.35
CA GLU A 125 52.61 -36.33 -6.12
C GLU A 125 51.21 -35.66 -6.36
N GLU A 126 50.15 -36.42 -6.71
CA GLU A 126 48.89 -35.95 -7.32
C GLU A 126 47.60 -36.60 -6.73
N SER A 127 46.41 -36.00 -6.97
CA SER A 127 45.04 -36.59 -6.89
C SER A 127 44.42 -36.90 -5.49
N PRO A 128 43.09 -37.14 -5.37
CA PRO A 128 41.93 -36.53 -6.05
C PRO A 128 40.77 -36.12 -5.08
N GLU A 129 39.55 -35.92 -5.60
CA GLU A 129 38.31 -35.60 -4.86
C GLU A 129 37.61 -36.85 -4.25
N GLU A 130 36.85 -36.68 -3.16
CA GLU A 130 35.90 -37.69 -2.64
C GLU A 130 34.53 -37.08 -2.27
N GLN A 131 33.51 -37.94 -2.19
CA GLN A 131 32.10 -37.62 -1.92
C GLN A 131 31.65 -38.32 -0.62
N SER A 132 30.74 -37.72 0.14
CA SER A 132 30.02 -38.37 1.25
C SER A 132 28.56 -38.59 0.82
N GLU A 133 28.18 -39.82 0.48
CA GLU A 133 27.63 -40.85 1.40
C GLU A 133 26.14 -40.62 1.71
N ASP A 134 25.33 -41.62 1.35
CA ASP A 134 23.88 -41.70 1.48
C ASP A 134 23.54 -43.11 1.99
N ASP A 135 22.79 -43.22 3.09
CA ASP A 135 22.58 -44.48 3.82
C ASP A 135 21.54 -45.37 3.13
N GLY A 136 21.96 -46.56 2.69
CA GLY A 136 21.10 -47.54 2.03
C GLY A 136 20.84 -48.80 2.85
N GLU A 137 19.57 -49.18 2.98
CA GLU A 137 19.17 -50.56 3.30
C GLU A 137 18.42 -51.15 2.10
N ASN A 138 19.03 -52.14 1.45
CA ASN A 138 18.37 -53.03 0.49
C ASN A 138 18.01 -54.34 1.19
N ASP A 139 16.85 -54.90 0.88
CA ASP A 139 16.59 -56.33 1.09
C ASP A 139 15.90 -56.86 -0.18
N ASP A 140 16.57 -57.77 -0.89
CA ASP A 140 16.15 -58.31 -2.19
C ASP A 140 16.21 -59.83 -2.14
N SER A 141 15.11 -60.49 -2.52
CA SER A 141 15.01 -61.95 -2.53
C SER A 141 14.28 -62.42 -3.79
N SER A 142 15.05 -63.06 -4.67
CA SER A 142 14.57 -63.57 -5.96
C SER A 142 14.48 -65.09 -5.96
N PHE A 143 13.39 -65.62 -6.53
CA PHE A 143 13.25 -67.02 -6.93
C PHE A 143 12.41 -67.11 -8.21
N SER A 144 12.90 -67.88 -9.18
CA SER A 144 12.22 -68.29 -10.43
C SER A 144 11.28 -69.48 -10.17
N ASP A 145 10.24 -69.80 -10.96
CA ASP A 145 10.38 -70.25 -12.35
C ASP A 145 9.01 -70.47 -13.07
N SER A 146 8.78 -69.69 -14.15
CA SER A 146 7.97 -69.99 -15.37
C SER A 146 6.47 -70.45 -15.23
N PRO A 147 5.71 -70.90 -16.29
CA PRO A 147 4.47 -70.16 -16.65
C PRO A 147 3.20 -70.99 -17.03
N GLU A 148 1.98 -70.44 -16.84
CA GLU A 148 0.74 -70.95 -17.47
C GLU A 148 -0.20 -69.83 -17.97
N ASP A 149 -1.01 -70.15 -18.98
CA ASP A 149 -1.91 -69.24 -19.71
C ASP A 149 -3.18 -68.82 -18.92
N GLY A 150 -3.67 -67.59 -19.18
CA GLY A 150 -4.89 -67.10 -18.53
C GLY A 150 -5.49 -65.81 -19.13
N HIS A 151 -6.16 -65.91 -20.27
CA HIS A 151 -6.91 -64.78 -20.86
C HIS A 151 -7.93 -64.16 -19.88
N ARG A 152 -7.77 -62.88 -19.53
CA ARG A 152 -8.89 -61.99 -19.15
C ARG A 152 -8.58 -60.50 -19.40
N SER A 153 -9.15 -60.01 -20.50
CA SER A 153 -9.54 -58.62 -20.81
C SER A 153 -9.01 -57.48 -19.92
N ASN A 154 -8.25 -56.56 -20.53
CA ASN A 154 -7.93 -55.25 -19.96
C ASN A 154 -9.20 -54.52 -19.46
N ALA A 155 -9.30 -54.29 -18.15
CA ALA A 155 -10.22 -53.31 -17.55
C ALA A 155 -9.61 -51.89 -17.68
N GLY A 156 -9.42 -51.46 -18.93
CA GLY A 156 -8.69 -50.24 -19.29
C GLY A 156 -9.54 -48.98 -19.38
N ASP A 157 -10.31 -48.65 -18.34
CA ASP A 157 -10.86 -47.31 -18.11
C ASP A 157 -11.17 -47.09 -16.62
N SER A 158 -10.25 -46.42 -15.92
CA SER A 158 -10.38 -46.05 -14.49
C SER A 158 -9.59 -44.79 -14.11
N SER A 159 -9.02 -44.09 -15.10
CA SER A 159 -8.42 -42.76 -14.92
C SER A 159 -9.46 -41.63 -15.04
N SER A 160 -10.59 -41.90 -15.68
CA SER A 160 -11.73 -41.00 -15.88
C SER A 160 -12.46 -40.65 -14.58
N ASP A 161 -12.68 -41.63 -13.69
CA ASP A 161 -13.41 -41.48 -12.43
C ASP A 161 -12.73 -40.54 -11.41
N LEU A 162 -11.41 -40.35 -11.47
CA LEU A 162 -10.67 -39.59 -10.45
C LEU A 162 -10.79 -38.06 -10.59
N ASP A 163 -11.26 -37.56 -11.74
CA ASP A 163 -11.32 -36.12 -12.03
C ASP A 163 -12.69 -35.48 -11.73
N ALA A 164 -13.72 -36.30 -11.53
CA ALA A 164 -15.09 -35.85 -11.24
C ALA A 164 -15.29 -35.51 -9.75
N LEU A 165 -15.26 -34.21 -9.43
CA LEU A 165 -15.44 -33.68 -8.06
C LEU A 165 -16.76 -34.10 -7.39
N ILE A 166 -17.88 -34.01 -8.11
CA ILE A 166 -19.21 -34.48 -7.69
C ILE A 166 -19.74 -35.39 -8.79
N GLN A 167 -19.55 -36.71 -8.60
CA GLN A 167 -19.76 -37.73 -9.63
C GLN A 167 -21.06 -37.58 -10.45
N PRO A 168 -22.27 -37.40 -9.85
CA PRO A 168 -23.52 -37.32 -10.62
C PRO A 168 -23.67 -36.12 -11.58
N ILE A 169 -22.80 -35.11 -11.49
CA ILE A 169 -22.84 -33.91 -12.35
C ILE A 169 -21.55 -33.68 -13.15
N GLY A 170 -20.48 -34.42 -12.88
CA GLY A 170 -19.17 -34.25 -13.53
C GLY A 170 -18.38 -33.02 -13.06
N ARG A 171 -17.11 -32.93 -13.49
CA ARG A 171 -16.16 -31.90 -13.06
C ARG A 171 -16.66 -30.48 -13.34
N ASP A 172 -17.02 -30.17 -14.58
CA ASP A 172 -17.30 -28.79 -15.00
C ASP A 172 -18.54 -28.19 -14.31
N ASN A 173 -19.61 -28.97 -14.16
CA ASN A 173 -20.80 -28.53 -13.42
C ASN A 173 -20.49 -28.37 -11.92
N SER A 174 -19.64 -29.24 -11.35
CA SER A 174 -19.15 -29.07 -9.98
C SER A 174 -18.43 -27.73 -9.83
N ILE A 175 -17.48 -27.42 -10.72
CA ILE A 175 -16.72 -26.16 -10.69
C ILE A 175 -17.65 -24.95 -10.92
N SER A 176 -18.60 -25.04 -11.86
CA SER A 176 -19.60 -24.01 -12.16
C SER A 176 -20.51 -23.68 -10.96
N CYS A 177 -20.82 -24.68 -10.12
CA CYS A 177 -21.46 -24.45 -8.83
C CYS A 177 -20.49 -23.83 -7.80
N LEU A 178 -19.28 -24.37 -7.67
CA LEU A 178 -18.29 -23.93 -6.67
C LEU A 178 -17.83 -22.49 -6.87
N ILE A 179 -17.67 -22.00 -8.11
CA ILE A 179 -17.31 -20.59 -8.37
C ILE A 179 -18.35 -19.60 -7.80
N ARG A 180 -19.60 -20.04 -7.59
CA ARG A 180 -20.70 -19.24 -7.03
C ARG A 180 -20.80 -19.35 -5.50
N CYS A 181 -20.07 -20.26 -4.86
CA CYS A 181 -19.96 -20.30 -3.40
C CYS A 181 -19.15 -19.09 -2.88
N SER A 182 -19.35 -18.71 -1.62
CA SER A 182 -18.52 -17.67 -0.99
C SER A 182 -17.13 -18.21 -0.68
N ARG A 183 -16.12 -17.36 -0.84
CA ARG A 183 -14.74 -17.56 -0.37
C ARG A 183 -14.68 -17.96 1.11
N SER A 184 -15.64 -17.50 1.94
CA SER A 184 -15.72 -17.87 3.36
C SER A 184 -16.01 -19.37 3.57
N ASP A 185 -16.58 -20.06 2.59
CA ASP A 185 -16.94 -21.48 2.66
C ASP A 185 -15.85 -22.39 2.05
N TYR A 186 -14.84 -21.82 1.37
CA TYR A 186 -13.79 -22.56 0.67
C TYR A 186 -12.91 -23.38 1.62
N GLY A 187 -12.73 -22.94 2.88
CA GLY A 187 -12.03 -23.74 3.90
C GLY A 187 -12.75 -25.05 4.21
N SER A 188 -14.10 -25.03 4.24
CA SER A 188 -14.93 -26.22 4.43
C SER A 188 -14.96 -27.10 3.16
N ILE A 189 -15.04 -26.50 1.98
CA ILE A 189 -15.01 -27.24 0.70
C ILE A 189 -13.64 -27.95 0.53
N ALA A 190 -12.54 -27.26 0.85
CA ALA A 190 -11.19 -27.84 0.82
C ALA A 190 -10.93 -28.91 1.90
N SER A 191 -11.83 -29.08 2.89
CA SER A 191 -11.71 -30.17 3.86
C SER A 191 -12.23 -31.51 3.29
N LEU A 192 -13.19 -31.49 2.37
CA LEU A 192 -13.95 -32.65 1.85
C LEU A 192 -13.07 -33.78 1.31
N ASN A 193 -12.19 -33.50 0.33
CA ASN A 193 -11.23 -34.47 -0.19
C ASN A 193 -10.01 -33.78 -0.83
N ARG A 194 -9.07 -34.57 -1.35
CA ARG A 194 -7.83 -34.07 -2.00
C ARG A 194 -8.11 -33.26 -3.27
N SER A 195 -9.12 -33.63 -4.06
CA SER A 195 -9.46 -32.98 -5.33
C SER A 195 -10.07 -31.58 -5.13
N PHE A 196 -11.05 -31.42 -4.22
CA PHE A 196 -11.57 -30.09 -3.84
C PHE A 196 -10.46 -29.21 -3.25
N ARG A 197 -9.57 -29.78 -2.43
CA ARG A 197 -8.41 -29.06 -1.87
C ARG A 197 -7.44 -28.62 -2.96
N SER A 198 -7.20 -29.46 -3.96
CA SER A 198 -6.34 -29.14 -5.10
C SER A 198 -6.92 -27.98 -5.92
N LEU A 199 -8.19 -28.07 -6.32
CA LEU A 199 -8.91 -27.02 -7.08
C LEU A 199 -8.86 -25.63 -6.40
N ILE A 200 -9.00 -25.59 -5.07
CA ILE A 200 -8.99 -24.33 -4.31
C ILE A 200 -7.56 -23.80 -4.16
N ARG A 201 -6.57 -24.67 -3.96
CA ARG A 201 -5.17 -24.26 -3.78
C ARG A 201 -4.42 -24.00 -5.09
N SER A 202 -4.90 -24.50 -6.24
CA SER A 202 -4.32 -24.24 -7.56
C SER A 202 -4.58 -22.81 -8.07
N GLY A 203 -5.59 -22.13 -7.53
CA GLY A 203 -6.04 -20.83 -8.02
C GLY A 203 -7.04 -20.89 -9.19
N GLU A 204 -7.26 -22.08 -9.78
CA GLU A 204 -8.15 -22.33 -10.92
C GLU A 204 -9.55 -21.73 -10.70
N ILE A 205 -10.15 -22.00 -9.53
CA ILE A 205 -11.48 -21.50 -9.16
C ILE A 205 -11.56 -19.96 -9.11
N TYR A 206 -10.49 -19.26 -8.72
CA TYR A 206 -10.43 -17.79 -8.66
C TYR A 206 -10.18 -17.16 -10.04
N LYS A 207 -9.50 -17.89 -10.94
CA LYS A 207 -9.35 -17.49 -12.35
C LYS A 207 -10.67 -17.62 -13.10
N LEU A 208 -11.38 -18.75 -12.91
CA LEU A 208 -12.70 -18.97 -13.47
C LEU A 208 -13.74 -17.97 -12.93
N ARG A 209 -13.66 -17.58 -11.65
CA ARG A 209 -14.49 -16.50 -11.06
C ARG A 209 -14.32 -15.17 -11.79
N ARG A 210 -13.08 -14.67 -11.93
CA ARG A 210 -12.78 -13.48 -12.73
C ARG A 210 -13.31 -13.58 -14.16
N GLN A 211 -13.11 -14.71 -14.83
CA GLN A 211 -13.59 -14.94 -16.20
C GLN A 211 -15.12 -14.95 -16.33
N ASN A 212 -15.84 -15.36 -15.27
CA ASN A 212 -17.30 -15.36 -15.22
C ASN A 212 -17.89 -14.09 -14.59
N GLY A 213 -17.08 -13.07 -14.28
CA GLY A 213 -17.53 -11.83 -13.62
C GLY A 213 -18.00 -12.01 -12.17
N VAL A 214 -17.73 -13.17 -11.55
CA VAL A 214 -18.05 -13.43 -10.15
C VAL A 214 -16.92 -12.88 -9.28
N VAL A 215 -17.21 -11.86 -8.47
CA VAL A 215 -16.20 -11.19 -7.63
C VAL A 215 -16.76 -10.94 -6.24
N GLU A 216 -16.06 -11.42 -5.22
CA GLU A 216 -16.41 -11.21 -3.81
C GLU A 216 -15.29 -10.42 -3.15
N HIS A 217 -15.62 -9.23 -2.63
CA HIS A 217 -14.65 -8.29 -2.11
C HIS A 217 -14.47 -8.47 -0.60
N TRP A 218 -13.22 -8.66 -0.17
CA TRP A 218 -12.85 -8.73 1.24
C TRP A 218 -11.88 -7.59 1.56
N VAL A 219 -12.05 -6.95 2.71
CA VAL A 219 -11.24 -5.80 3.13
C VAL A 219 -10.13 -6.26 4.05
N TYR A 220 -8.88 -6.08 3.64
CA TYR A 220 -7.67 -6.45 4.38
C TYR A 220 -7.06 -5.18 4.98
N PHE A 221 -6.83 -5.15 6.29
CA PHE A 221 -6.24 -3.99 6.95
C PHE A 221 -5.36 -4.37 8.15
N SER A 222 -4.51 -3.44 8.57
CA SER A 222 -3.59 -3.64 9.69
C SER A 222 -3.64 -2.47 10.68
N CYS A 223 -3.79 -2.81 11.96
CA CYS A 223 -3.65 -1.91 13.11
C CYS A 223 -2.52 -2.37 14.06
N HIS A 224 -1.65 -3.28 13.60
CA HIS A 224 -0.52 -3.82 14.34
C HIS A 224 0.60 -4.23 13.36
N LEU A 225 1.84 -3.80 13.61
CA LEU A 225 2.95 -3.77 12.62
C LEU A 225 3.26 -5.10 11.88
N LEU A 226 2.84 -6.26 12.41
CA LEU A 226 3.01 -7.59 11.80
C LEU A 226 1.71 -8.42 11.69
N GLN A 227 0.55 -7.87 12.05
CA GLN A 227 -0.72 -8.59 12.03
C GLN A 227 -1.69 -7.94 11.05
N TRP A 228 -2.51 -8.78 10.43
CA TRP A 228 -3.49 -8.37 9.45
C TRP A 228 -4.84 -9.01 9.75
N GLU A 229 -5.88 -8.23 9.58
CA GLU A 229 -7.28 -8.63 9.70
C GLU A 229 -7.92 -8.54 8.32
N ALA A 230 -8.74 -9.52 7.99
CA ALA A 230 -9.62 -9.47 6.84
C ALA A 230 -11.09 -9.52 7.29
N PHE A 231 -11.91 -8.68 6.67
CA PHE A 231 -13.33 -8.56 6.92
C PHE A 231 -14.14 -8.81 5.63
N ASP A 232 -15.11 -9.69 5.72
CA ASP A 232 -16.14 -9.96 4.72
C ASP A 232 -17.32 -9.00 4.97
N PRO A 233 -17.53 -7.97 4.12
CA PRO A 233 -18.58 -6.97 4.32
C PRO A 233 -19.98 -7.47 3.93
N ILE A 234 -20.10 -8.66 3.33
CA ILE A 234 -21.37 -9.24 2.88
C ILE A 234 -21.93 -10.23 3.92
N ARG A 235 -21.04 -11.00 4.57
CA ARG A 235 -21.41 -11.97 5.63
C ARG A 235 -20.98 -11.55 7.03
N HIS A 236 -20.40 -10.36 7.19
CA HIS A 236 -19.87 -9.80 8.44
C HIS A 236 -18.88 -10.73 9.15
N ARG A 237 -18.11 -11.53 8.39
CA ARG A 237 -17.14 -12.50 8.91
C ARG A 237 -15.75 -11.86 9.07
N TRP A 238 -15.06 -12.26 10.14
CA TRP A 238 -13.68 -11.85 10.41
C TRP A 238 -12.72 -13.02 10.19
N MET A 239 -11.52 -12.72 9.70
CA MET A 239 -10.41 -13.66 9.54
C MET A 239 -9.11 -12.97 9.98
N HIS A 240 -8.44 -13.54 10.99
CA HIS A 240 -7.08 -13.15 11.31
C HIS A 240 -6.11 -13.86 10.34
N LEU A 241 -5.23 -13.10 9.69
CA LEU A 241 -4.20 -13.68 8.82
C LEU A 241 -3.06 -14.26 9.68
N PRO A 242 -2.24 -15.18 9.12
CA PRO A 242 -0.97 -15.55 9.74
C PRO A 242 -0.14 -14.30 10.02
N ARG A 243 0.66 -14.32 11.09
CA ARG A 243 1.58 -13.22 11.39
C ARG A 243 2.62 -13.09 10.27
N MET A 244 2.85 -11.86 9.81
CA MET A 244 3.86 -11.53 8.82
C MET A 244 5.28 -11.79 9.39
N PRO A 245 6.26 -12.23 8.59
CA PRO A 245 7.61 -12.50 9.08
C PRO A 245 8.22 -11.29 9.81
N PRO A 246 8.86 -11.49 10.99
CA PRO A 246 9.49 -10.40 11.71
C PRO A 246 10.82 -10.00 11.08
N ASN A 247 10.90 -8.76 10.59
CA ASN A 247 12.15 -8.08 10.23
C ASN A 247 12.15 -6.72 10.94
N GLU A 248 13.20 -6.38 11.69
CA GLU A 248 13.24 -5.17 12.53
C GLU A 248 13.09 -3.88 11.71
N CYS A 249 13.81 -3.75 10.60
CA CYS A 249 13.69 -2.61 9.70
C CYS A 249 12.29 -2.53 9.08
N PHE A 250 11.73 -3.67 8.66
CA PHE A 250 10.38 -3.68 8.10
C PHE A 250 9.32 -3.32 9.14
N ILE A 251 9.48 -3.73 10.40
CA ILE A 251 8.56 -3.38 11.50
C ILE A 251 8.45 -1.85 11.62
N PHE A 252 9.58 -1.15 11.62
CA PHE A 252 9.64 0.31 11.85
C PHE A 252 9.57 1.18 10.59
N SER A 253 9.66 0.62 9.38
CA SER A 253 9.46 1.41 8.15
C SER A 253 7.99 1.77 7.94
N ASP A 254 7.74 2.89 7.24
CA ASP A 254 6.48 3.08 6.53
C ASP A 254 6.24 1.91 5.55
N LYS A 255 4.97 1.65 5.25
CA LYS A 255 4.54 0.53 4.41
C LYS A 255 3.44 0.99 3.47
N GLU A 256 3.47 0.54 2.22
CA GLU A 256 2.31 0.55 1.34
C GLU A 256 1.69 -0.86 1.24
N SER A 257 0.43 -0.97 0.83
CA SER A 257 -0.22 -2.26 0.60
C SER A 257 -1.18 -2.22 -0.57
N LEU A 258 -1.23 -3.34 -1.30
CA LEU A 258 -2.03 -3.51 -2.50
C LEU A 258 -2.49 -4.97 -2.61
N ALA A 259 -3.75 -5.20 -2.98
CA ALA A 259 -4.24 -6.54 -3.30
C ALA A 259 -4.35 -6.69 -4.82
N VAL A 260 -3.93 -7.84 -5.36
CA VAL A 260 -3.90 -8.13 -6.79
C VAL A 260 -4.13 -9.63 -7.01
N GLY A 261 -5.08 -9.99 -7.89
CA GLY A 261 -5.50 -11.38 -8.08
C GLY A 261 -5.90 -12.08 -6.77
N THR A 262 -5.06 -13.01 -6.31
CA THR A 262 -5.22 -13.82 -5.09
C THR A 262 -4.19 -13.47 -4.00
N GLU A 263 -3.47 -12.36 -4.17
CA GLU A 263 -2.31 -11.97 -3.37
C GLU A 263 -2.49 -10.59 -2.71
N LEU A 264 -2.02 -10.46 -1.47
CA LEU A 264 -1.86 -9.19 -0.77
C LEU A 264 -0.36 -8.88 -0.68
N LEU A 265 0.06 -7.81 -1.34
CA LEU A 265 1.43 -7.29 -1.31
C LEU A 265 1.53 -6.19 -0.24
N VAL A 266 2.58 -6.26 0.56
CA VAL A 266 2.96 -5.23 1.54
C VAL A 266 4.39 -4.80 1.24
N PHE A 267 4.53 -3.55 0.84
CA PHE A 267 5.79 -2.92 0.47
C PHE A 267 6.38 -2.24 1.71
N GLY A 268 7.71 -2.19 1.81
CA GLY A 268 8.41 -1.55 2.92
C GLY A 268 9.92 -1.68 2.75
N LYS A 269 10.68 -1.51 3.83
CA LYS A 269 12.13 -1.34 3.77
C LYS A 269 12.89 -2.26 4.74
N GLU A 270 13.96 -2.88 4.24
CA GLU A 270 15.00 -3.52 5.05
C GLU A 270 16.25 -2.62 5.14
N VAL A 271 17.31 -3.08 5.81
CA VAL A 271 18.54 -2.29 6.11
C VAL A 271 19.08 -1.55 4.87
N THR A 272 19.09 -2.21 3.71
CA THR A 272 19.76 -1.73 2.48
C THR A 272 18.84 -1.62 1.26
N SER A 273 17.61 -2.13 1.31
CA SER A 273 16.74 -2.34 0.14
C SER A 273 15.25 -2.13 0.47
N GLN A 274 14.43 -1.91 -0.57
CA GLN A 274 12.98 -2.12 -0.45
C GLN A 274 12.70 -3.63 -0.55
N VAL A 275 11.72 -4.11 0.22
CA VAL A 275 11.25 -5.50 0.17
C VAL A 275 9.73 -5.53 0.02
N ILE A 276 9.22 -6.64 -0.50
CA ILE A 276 7.79 -6.92 -0.62
C ILE A 276 7.51 -8.22 0.12
N TYR A 277 6.64 -8.18 1.12
CA TYR A 277 6.02 -9.39 1.65
C TYR A 277 4.70 -9.64 0.93
N ARG A 278 4.48 -10.89 0.54
CA ARG A 278 3.29 -11.36 -0.15
C ARG A 278 2.57 -12.39 0.71
N TYR A 279 1.31 -12.13 1.01
CA TYR A 279 0.36 -13.13 1.51
C TYR A 279 -0.46 -13.68 0.35
N SER A 280 -0.63 -15.01 0.27
CA SER A 280 -1.51 -15.65 -0.71
C SER A 280 -2.69 -16.35 -0.02
N ILE A 281 -3.91 -16.11 -0.50
CA ILE A 281 -5.10 -16.82 -0.01
C ILE A 281 -5.12 -18.31 -0.41
N LEU A 282 -4.32 -18.71 -1.40
CA LEU A 282 -4.24 -20.10 -1.92
C LEU A 282 -3.45 -21.02 -0.97
N THR A 283 -2.51 -20.45 -0.22
CA THR A 283 -1.69 -21.17 0.76
C THR A 283 -2.00 -20.78 2.20
N ASN A 284 -2.70 -19.67 2.42
CA ASN A 284 -2.87 -19.02 3.72
C ASN A 284 -1.50 -18.82 4.41
N SER A 285 -0.56 -18.21 3.70
CA SER A 285 0.81 -18.01 4.18
C SER A 285 1.45 -16.75 3.61
N TRP A 286 2.43 -16.21 4.35
CA TRP A 286 3.34 -15.17 3.85
C TRP A 286 4.55 -15.78 3.16
N THR A 287 5.09 -15.05 2.19
CA THR A 287 6.31 -15.32 1.42
C THR A 287 6.98 -13.99 1.06
N THR A 288 8.24 -14.00 0.65
CA THR A 288 8.83 -12.86 -0.06
C THR A 288 8.22 -12.76 -1.47
N GLY A 289 7.88 -11.54 -1.91
CA GLY A 289 7.41 -11.26 -3.27
C GLY A 289 8.56 -10.95 -4.23
N THR A 290 8.27 -10.95 -5.54
CA THR A 290 9.24 -10.57 -6.57
C THR A 290 9.63 -9.09 -6.43
N SER A 291 10.94 -8.78 -6.44
CA SER A 291 11.43 -7.39 -6.44
C SER A 291 11.00 -6.60 -7.67
N MET A 292 10.68 -5.32 -7.49
CA MET A 292 10.46 -4.35 -8.57
C MET A 292 11.75 -4.11 -9.38
N ASN A 293 11.64 -3.71 -10.65
CA ASN A 293 12.80 -3.34 -11.47
C ASN A 293 13.41 -2.01 -11.00
N ALA A 294 12.58 -1.05 -10.55
CA ALA A 294 13.02 0.18 -9.91
C ALA A 294 12.40 0.31 -8.49
N PRO A 295 13.11 -0.17 -7.45
CA PRO A 295 12.67 -0.10 -6.06
C PRO A 295 12.27 1.31 -5.59
N ARG A 296 11.09 1.40 -4.98
CA ARG A 296 10.39 2.67 -4.67
C ARG A 296 9.52 2.59 -3.41
N CYS A 297 9.11 3.76 -2.91
CA CYS A 297 8.04 3.98 -1.94
C CYS A 297 7.21 5.23 -2.30
N LEU A 298 6.11 5.49 -1.61
CA LEU A 298 5.24 6.67 -1.75
C LEU A 298 4.64 6.85 -3.17
N PHE A 299 4.46 5.75 -3.89
CA PHE A 299 3.92 5.68 -5.25
C PHE A 299 2.39 5.56 -5.24
N GLY A 300 1.75 6.02 -6.32
CA GLY A 300 0.33 5.73 -6.55
C GLY A 300 0.18 4.31 -7.09
N SER A 301 -0.75 3.52 -6.55
CA SER A 301 -1.01 2.17 -7.05
C SER A 301 -2.48 1.75 -6.98
N ALA A 302 -2.86 0.85 -7.89
CA ALA A 302 -4.17 0.20 -7.98
C ALA A 302 -4.06 -1.11 -8.77
N SER A 303 -5.13 -1.92 -8.73
CA SER A 303 -5.18 -3.23 -9.39
C SER A 303 -6.43 -3.39 -10.26
N LEU A 304 -6.31 -4.20 -11.31
CA LEU A 304 -7.37 -4.60 -12.23
C LEU A 304 -7.20 -6.09 -12.52
N GLY A 305 -8.02 -6.95 -11.90
CA GLY A 305 -7.87 -8.40 -12.00
C GLY A 305 -6.53 -8.90 -11.43
N GLU A 306 -5.75 -9.59 -12.26
CA GLU A 306 -4.41 -10.09 -11.96
C GLU A 306 -3.27 -9.07 -12.17
N ILE A 307 -3.54 -7.88 -12.72
CA ILE A 307 -2.53 -6.83 -12.87
C ILE A 307 -2.65 -5.75 -11.80
N ALA A 308 -1.51 -5.21 -11.40
CA ALA A 308 -1.35 -4.03 -10.56
C ALA A 308 -0.42 -3.05 -11.27
N ILE A 309 -0.71 -1.75 -11.19
CA ILE A 309 0.17 -0.70 -11.71
C ILE A 309 0.63 0.18 -10.55
N LEU A 310 1.93 0.45 -10.51
CA LEU A 310 2.61 1.34 -9.57
C LEU A 310 3.23 2.49 -10.38
N ALA A 311 2.94 3.74 -10.00
CA ALA A 311 3.41 4.93 -10.72
C ALA A 311 4.07 5.95 -9.78
N GLY A 312 5.25 6.44 -10.17
CA GLY A 312 6.01 7.44 -9.43
C GLY A 312 6.58 6.90 -8.11
N GLY A 313 6.43 7.67 -7.04
CA GLY A 313 7.10 7.46 -5.76
C GLY A 313 8.48 8.09 -5.70
N CYS A 314 9.32 7.63 -4.78
CA CYS A 314 10.75 7.93 -4.78
C CYS A 314 11.63 6.70 -4.56
N ASP A 315 12.86 6.79 -5.07
CA ASP A 315 13.91 5.77 -4.92
C ASP A 315 14.60 5.80 -3.54
N SER A 316 15.63 4.96 -3.37
CA SER A 316 16.42 4.88 -2.12
C SER A 316 17.23 6.14 -1.79
N GLN A 317 17.42 7.05 -2.75
CA GLN A 317 18.06 8.36 -2.57
C GLN A 317 17.02 9.49 -2.34
N GLY A 318 15.73 9.16 -2.46
CA GLY A 318 14.61 10.10 -2.29
C GLY A 318 14.26 10.90 -3.56
N ASN A 319 14.88 10.59 -4.71
CA ASN A 319 14.56 11.22 -6.00
C ASN A 319 13.11 10.94 -6.38
N ILE A 320 12.34 11.96 -6.79
CA ILE A 320 10.95 11.76 -7.20
C ILE A 320 10.92 11.15 -8.60
N LEU A 321 10.24 10.02 -8.76
CA LEU A 321 10.22 9.23 -9.99
C LEU A 321 9.06 9.63 -10.91
N SER A 322 9.30 9.58 -12.22
CA SER A 322 8.26 9.57 -13.26
C SER A 322 8.01 8.17 -13.85
N SER A 323 8.87 7.18 -13.57
CA SER A 323 8.70 5.82 -14.07
C SER A 323 7.49 5.11 -13.44
N ALA A 324 6.91 4.18 -14.17
CA ALA A 324 5.83 3.30 -13.71
C ALA A 324 6.15 1.84 -14.06
N GLU A 325 5.56 0.92 -13.31
CA GLU A 325 5.74 -0.53 -13.49
C GLU A 325 4.40 -1.25 -13.30
N MET A 326 4.20 -2.33 -14.05
CA MET A 326 3.06 -3.23 -13.92
C MET A 326 3.51 -4.56 -13.32
N TYR A 327 2.89 -5.00 -12.23
CA TYR A 327 3.00 -6.36 -11.73
C TYR A 327 1.86 -7.21 -12.29
N ASN A 328 2.14 -8.46 -12.64
CA ASN A 328 1.13 -9.46 -12.99
C ASN A 328 1.24 -10.65 -12.03
N SER A 329 0.21 -10.89 -11.21
CA SER A 329 0.25 -11.89 -10.13
C SER A 329 0.21 -13.34 -10.61
N GLU A 330 -0.31 -13.61 -11.82
CA GLU A 330 -0.31 -14.98 -12.37
C GLU A 330 1.08 -15.39 -12.87
N THR A 331 1.85 -14.47 -13.44
CA THR A 331 3.23 -14.71 -13.91
C THR A 331 4.30 -14.33 -12.88
N GLN A 332 3.92 -13.58 -11.85
CA GLN A 332 4.75 -13.03 -10.78
C GLN A 332 5.89 -12.13 -11.27
N LYS A 333 5.70 -11.45 -12.41
CA LYS A 333 6.68 -10.60 -13.09
C LYS A 333 6.31 -9.11 -13.03
N TRP A 334 7.34 -8.27 -13.12
CA TRP A 334 7.24 -6.81 -13.23
C TRP A 334 7.63 -6.36 -14.65
N GLU A 335 6.74 -5.66 -15.37
CA GLU A 335 7.00 -4.99 -16.65
C GLU A 335 7.21 -3.49 -16.42
N THR A 336 8.30 -2.92 -16.91
CA THR A 336 8.51 -1.46 -16.93
C THR A 336 7.57 -0.81 -17.95
N LEU A 337 6.73 0.11 -17.50
CA LEU A 337 5.84 0.89 -18.36
C LEU A 337 6.55 2.16 -18.86
N PRO A 338 6.03 2.82 -19.92
CA PRO A 338 6.42 4.19 -20.26
C PRO A 338 6.33 5.12 -19.04
N SER A 339 7.23 6.08 -18.94
CA SER A 339 7.21 7.08 -17.85
C SER A 339 6.07 8.09 -18.02
N MET A 340 5.56 8.57 -16.89
CA MET A 340 4.67 9.73 -16.78
C MET A 340 5.35 11.00 -17.31
N ASN A 341 4.53 11.98 -17.68
CA ASN A 341 4.96 13.32 -18.07
C ASN A 341 5.56 14.09 -16.88
N LYS A 342 5.07 13.86 -15.65
CA LYS A 342 5.53 14.56 -14.44
C LYS A 342 5.92 13.59 -13.31
N PRO A 343 7.13 13.73 -12.72
CA PRO A 343 7.53 12.94 -11.56
C PRO A 343 6.69 13.33 -10.33
N ARG A 344 6.22 12.33 -9.58
CA ARG A 344 5.31 12.52 -8.43
C ARG A 344 5.49 11.46 -7.34
N LYS A 345 5.42 11.86 -6.06
CA LYS A 345 5.31 10.97 -4.88
C LYS A 345 4.22 11.45 -3.92
N MET A 346 3.86 10.67 -2.90
CA MET A 346 2.67 10.90 -2.06
C MET A 346 1.40 11.08 -2.91
N CYS A 347 1.30 10.31 -4.01
CA CYS A 347 0.19 10.33 -4.97
C CYS A 347 -0.60 9.03 -4.89
N SER A 348 -1.80 9.00 -5.46
CA SER A 348 -2.73 7.87 -5.33
C SER A 348 -3.11 7.30 -6.69
N GLY A 349 -3.17 5.97 -6.79
CA GLY A 349 -3.59 5.26 -8.00
C GLY A 349 -5.05 4.81 -7.91
N VAL A 350 -5.76 4.81 -9.03
CA VAL A 350 -7.09 4.18 -9.20
C VAL A 350 -7.22 3.61 -10.61
N PHE A 351 -8.11 2.63 -10.82
CA PHE A 351 -8.59 2.27 -12.16
C PHE A 351 -9.98 2.87 -12.38
N MET A 352 -10.19 3.47 -13.55
CA MET A 352 -11.44 4.10 -14.01
C MET A 352 -11.43 4.06 -15.54
N ASP A 353 -12.57 4.03 -16.23
CA ASP A 353 -12.68 4.06 -17.70
C ASP A 353 -11.78 3.06 -18.46
N LYS A 354 -11.45 1.92 -17.81
CA LYS A 354 -10.46 0.90 -18.22
C LYS A 354 -8.99 1.36 -18.28
N LYS A 355 -8.70 2.58 -17.83
CA LYS A 355 -7.37 3.19 -17.71
C LYS A 355 -6.90 3.22 -16.25
N PHE A 356 -5.60 3.38 -16.05
CA PHE A 356 -5.02 3.63 -14.73
C PHE A 356 -4.80 5.13 -14.54
N TYR A 357 -5.31 5.72 -13.46
CA TYR A 357 -5.12 7.13 -13.13
C TYR A 357 -4.22 7.27 -11.91
N VAL A 358 -3.26 8.19 -11.98
CA VAL A 358 -2.41 8.59 -10.85
C VAL A 358 -2.64 10.06 -10.53
N ILE A 359 -3.08 10.32 -9.29
CA ILE A 359 -3.73 11.58 -8.92
C ILE A 359 -2.88 12.34 -7.91
N GLY A 360 -2.59 13.61 -8.22
CA GLY A 360 -1.98 14.58 -7.32
C GLY A 360 -0.60 14.19 -6.81
N GLY A 361 -0.37 14.44 -5.52
CA GLY A 361 0.89 14.23 -4.82
C GLY A 361 1.84 15.43 -4.90
N ILE A 362 3.14 15.15 -4.85
CA ILE A 362 4.24 16.12 -4.77
C ILE A 362 5.21 15.87 -5.91
N GLY A 363 5.49 16.89 -6.72
CA GLY A 363 6.48 16.86 -7.80
C GLY A 363 7.48 18.02 -7.71
N GLY A 364 8.51 18.01 -8.55
CA GLY A 364 9.67 18.90 -8.44
C GLY A 364 10.80 18.29 -7.59
N ALA A 365 11.88 19.02 -7.38
CA ALA A 365 13.07 18.52 -6.67
C ALA A 365 13.58 19.53 -5.64
N GLY A 366 14.11 19.03 -4.52
CA GLY A 366 14.70 19.87 -3.47
C GLY A 366 13.76 20.95 -2.96
N LYS A 367 14.10 22.23 -3.25
CA LYS A 367 13.32 23.41 -2.83
C LYS A 367 12.09 23.67 -3.72
N ASP A 368 12.05 23.11 -4.92
CA ASP A 368 10.96 23.31 -5.89
C ASP A 368 9.84 22.25 -5.75
N ALA A 369 9.82 21.54 -4.62
CA ALA A 369 8.82 20.53 -4.30
C ALA A 369 7.44 21.15 -4.07
N ARG A 370 6.52 20.92 -5.01
CA ARG A 370 5.17 21.51 -5.03
C ARG A 370 4.09 20.44 -5.05
N VAL A 371 2.95 20.76 -4.42
CA VAL A 371 1.72 19.96 -4.54
C VAL A 371 1.25 20.01 -6.00
N LEU A 372 0.94 18.86 -6.57
CA LEU A 372 0.41 18.73 -7.93
C LEU A 372 -1.12 18.79 -7.89
N THR A 373 -1.72 19.73 -8.62
CA THR A 373 -3.17 19.77 -8.83
C THR A 373 -3.62 18.80 -9.93
N CYS A 374 -2.72 18.30 -10.76
CA CYS A 374 -3.04 17.41 -11.87
C CYS A 374 -2.99 15.92 -11.51
N GLY A 375 -3.77 15.13 -12.25
CA GLY A 375 -3.57 13.69 -12.41
C GLY A 375 -2.98 13.38 -13.79
N GLU A 376 -2.62 12.13 -14.01
CA GLU A 376 -2.30 11.57 -15.33
C GLU A 376 -3.02 10.25 -15.51
N GLU A 377 -3.54 10.00 -16.72
CA GLU A 377 -4.12 8.72 -17.12
C GLU A 377 -3.15 7.92 -17.98
N TYR A 378 -2.99 6.63 -17.69
CA TYR A 378 -2.31 5.66 -18.53
C TYR A 378 -3.35 4.81 -19.25
N ASP A 379 -3.32 4.89 -20.58
CA ASP A 379 -4.13 4.07 -21.47
C ASP A 379 -3.37 2.79 -21.82
N LEU A 380 -3.92 1.63 -21.43
CA LEU A 380 -3.25 0.33 -21.52
C LEU A 380 -3.16 -0.21 -22.96
N GLU A 381 -4.03 0.25 -23.86
CA GLU A 381 -4.08 -0.19 -25.27
C GLU A 381 -3.07 0.59 -26.12
N THR A 382 -3.07 1.93 -25.99
CA THR A 382 -2.17 2.83 -26.71
C THR A 382 -0.80 2.99 -26.04
N LYS A 383 -0.65 2.51 -24.80
CA LYS A 383 0.54 2.64 -23.92
C LYS A 383 1.01 4.09 -23.75
N LYS A 384 0.09 5.02 -23.48
CA LYS A 384 0.37 6.47 -23.37
C LYS A 384 -0.13 7.08 -22.06
N TRP A 385 0.59 8.11 -21.60
CA TRP A 385 0.21 8.95 -20.47
C TRP A 385 -0.35 10.31 -20.94
N THR A 386 -1.56 10.65 -20.52
CA THR A 386 -2.20 11.95 -20.78
C THR A 386 -2.37 12.71 -19.46
N GLU A 387 -1.95 13.99 -19.40
CA GLU A 387 -2.16 14.82 -18.21
C GLU A 387 -3.58 15.39 -18.16
N ILE A 388 -4.18 15.31 -16.97
CA ILE A 388 -5.47 15.92 -16.65
C ILE A 388 -5.21 17.01 -15.60
N PRO A 389 -5.23 18.31 -15.97
CA PRO A 389 -5.05 19.40 -15.02
C PRO A 389 -6.18 19.40 -13.98
N ASN A 390 -5.92 19.88 -12.78
CA ASN A 390 -6.91 20.04 -11.69
C ASN A 390 -7.64 18.76 -11.19
N MET A 391 -7.32 17.58 -11.71
CA MET A 391 -7.90 16.30 -11.29
C MET A 391 -7.67 15.95 -9.81
N SER A 392 -6.64 16.49 -9.15
CA SER A 392 -6.39 16.22 -7.73
C SER A 392 -7.45 16.89 -6.85
N PRO A 393 -8.06 16.18 -5.87
CA PRO A 393 -8.95 16.82 -4.91
C PRO A 393 -8.15 17.88 -4.14
N GLY A 394 -8.62 19.13 -4.19
CA GLY A 394 -7.93 20.27 -3.59
C GLY A 394 -7.88 20.17 -2.06
N ARG A 395 -6.76 20.62 -1.47
CA ARG A 395 -6.61 20.74 -0.02
C ARG A 395 -7.53 21.85 0.50
N SER A 396 -8.26 21.58 1.59
CA SER A 396 -9.18 22.51 2.23
C SER A 396 -8.78 22.83 3.67
N GLY A 397 -9.23 23.97 4.18
CA GLY A 397 -8.97 24.41 5.56
C GLY A 397 -7.49 24.34 5.95
N ALA A 398 -7.21 23.86 7.17
CA ALA A 398 -5.86 23.73 7.70
C ALA A 398 -4.91 22.86 6.84
N ALA A 399 -5.44 21.90 6.05
CA ALA A 399 -4.61 21.07 5.18
C ALA A 399 -4.00 21.84 3.99
N ALA A 400 -4.56 23.00 3.63
CA ALA A 400 -4.03 23.88 2.58
C ALA A 400 -2.77 24.66 3.02
N GLU A 401 -2.70 25.04 4.30
CA GLU A 401 -1.56 25.76 4.89
C GLU A 401 -0.44 24.80 5.34
N MET A 402 -0.78 23.53 5.60
CA MET A 402 0.17 22.52 6.06
C MET A 402 1.15 22.05 4.97
N PRO A 403 2.43 21.80 5.30
CA PRO A 403 3.44 21.31 4.36
C PRO A 403 3.00 20.09 3.57
N ALA A 404 3.44 20.01 2.32
CA ALA A 404 3.00 18.99 1.36
C ALA A 404 3.12 17.55 1.92
N ALA A 405 4.24 17.22 2.59
CA ALA A 405 4.51 15.91 3.15
C ALA A 405 3.88 15.63 4.54
N ALA A 406 3.30 16.64 5.20
CA ALA A 406 2.68 16.49 6.54
C ALA A 406 1.22 16.03 6.50
N VAL A 407 0.70 15.75 5.30
CA VAL A 407 -0.69 15.37 5.00
C VAL A 407 -0.66 14.09 4.17
N ALA A 408 -1.61 13.19 4.39
CA ALA A 408 -1.71 11.93 3.65
C ALA A 408 -1.87 12.16 2.13
N PRO A 409 -1.49 11.18 1.29
CA PRO A 409 -1.84 11.16 -0.14
C PRO A 409 -3.35 11.31 -0.38
N PRO A 410 -3.79 11.76 -1.57
CA PRO A 410 -5.22 11.91 -1.89
C PRO A 410 -6.02 10.64 -1.58
N LEU A 411 -6.94 10.70 -0.62
CA LEU A 411 -7.74 9.55 -0.20
C LEU A 411 -8.86 9.31 -1.22
N VAL A 412 -8.53 8.62 -2.32
CA VAL A 412 -9.42 8.39 -3.47
C VAL A 412 -9.87 6.93 -3.61
N ALA A 413 -11.05 6.75 -4.20
CA ALA A 413 -11.64 5.45 -4.55
C ALA A 413 -12.55 5.59 -5.77
N VAL A 414 -12.70 4.52 -6.56
CA VAL A 414 -13.59 4.48 -7.73
C VAL A 414 -14.64 3.40 -7.54
N VAL A 415 -15.92 3.77 -7.64
CA VAL A 415 -17.08 2.86 -7.52
C VAL A 415 -18.01 3.11 -8.69
N ASN A 416 -18.51 2.05 -9.33
CA ASN A 416 -19.38 2.12 -10.51
C ASN A 416 -18.85 3.05 -11.62
N ASN A 417 -17.53 3.05 -11.82
CA ASN A 417 -16.79 3.90 -12.76
C ASN A 417 -16.78 5.41 -12.44
N GLU A 418 -17.20 5.81 -11.23
CA GLU A 418 -17.16 7.19 -10.75
C GLU A 418 -16.10 7.36 -9.67
N LEU A 419 -15.36 8.49 -9.73
CA LEU A 419 -14.25 8.79 -8.82
C LEU A 419 -14.72 9.62 -7.63
N TYR A 420 -14.32 9.20 -6.43
CA TYR A 420 -14.63 9.82 -5.15
C TYR A 420 -13.35 10.13 -4.36
N ALA A 421 -13.43 11.10 -3.46
CA ALA A 421 -12.39 11.46 -2.51
C ALA A 421 -12.95 11.71 -1.10
N ALA A 422 -12.20 11.32 -0.09
CA ALA A 422 -12.43 11.68 1.31
C ALA A 422 -11.59 12.92 1.68
N ASP A 423 -12.25 14.07 1.84
CA ASP A 423 -11.63 15.27 2.40
C ASP A 423 -11.68 15.19 3.94
N HIS A 424 -10.57 14.73 4.51
CA HIS A 424 -10.39 14.57 5.95
C HIS A 424 -10.32 15.90 6.72
N ALA A 425 -10.13 17.03 6.04
CA ALA A 425 -10.01 18.35 6.68
C ALA A 425 -11.40 19.03 6.80
N GLY A 426 -12.25 18.89 5.77
CA GLY A 426 -13.66 19.30 5.83
C GLY A 426 -14.59 18.27 6.50
N MET A 427 -14.12 17.03 6.68
CA MET A 427 -14.94 15.83 6.95
C MET A 427 -16.03 15.63 5.88
N GLU A 428 -15.63 15.75 4.61
CA GLU A 428 -16.49 15.73 3.42
C GLU A 428 -16.21 14.55 2.49
N VAL A 429 -17.23 14.12 1.76
CA VAL A 429 -17.11 13.23 0.60
C VAL A 429 -17.27 14.07 -0.65
N LYS A 430 -16.30 13.97 -1.55
CA LYS A 430 -16.29 14.67 -2.84
C LYS A 430 -16.38 13.66 -3.98
N LYS A 431 -17.14 14.00 -5.03
CA LYS A 431 -17.25 13.27 -6.29
C LYS A 431 -16.61 14.09 -7.39
N TYR A 432 -15.83 13.44 -8.25
CA TYR A 432 -15.23 14.08 -9.42
C TYR A 432 -16.21 14.09 -10.59
N ASP A 433 -16.47 15.28 -11.11
CA ASP A 433 -17.15 15.51 -12.37
C ASP A 433 -16.13 15.41 -13.51
N LYS A 434 -16.36 14.46 -14.42
CA LYS A 434 -15.49 14.19 -15.58
C LYS A 434 -15.68 15.21 -16.71
N GLU A 435 -16.84 15.84 -16.82
CA GLU A 435 -17.17 16.75 -17.92
C GLU A 435 -16.64 18.15 -17.65
N GLY A 436 -16.93 18.70 -16.46
CA GLY A 436 -16.39 19.99 -16.00
C GLY A 436 -14.98 19.92 -15.40
N ASN A 437 -14.39 18.73 -15.24
CA ASN A 437 -13.08 18.50 -14.62
C ASN A 437 -13.00 19.20 -13.24
N SER A 438 -13.92 18.84 -12.36
CA SER A 438 -14.14 19.53 -11.08
C SER A 438 -14.52 18.57 -9.96
N TRP A 439 -14.49 19.04 -8.71
CA TRP A 439 -14.84 18.25 -7.52
C TRP A 439 -16.04 18.84 -6.80
N LEU A 440 -17.13 18.07 -6.74
CA LEU A 440 -18.37 18.42 -6.05
C LEU A 440 -18.42 17.77 -4.67
N THR A 441 -18.61 18.56 -3.61
CA THR A 441 -18.96 18.00 -2.29
C THR A 441 -20.38 17.45 -2.33
N ILE A 442 -20.54 16.17 -2.00
CA ILE A 442 -21.82 15.45 -2.07
C ILE A 442 -22.37 15.01 -0.70
N GLY A 443 -21.59 15.15 0.38
CA GLY A 443 -22.01 14.84 1.74
C GLY A 443 -20.83 14.80 2.72
N ARG A 444 -21.04 14.19 3.90
CA ARG A 444 -20.03 14.09 4.96
C ARG A 444 -19.43 12.69 5.07
N LEU A 445 -18.22 12.61 5.65
CA LEU A 445 -17.63 11.37 6.16
C LEU A 445 -18.33 10.94 7.47
N PRO A 446 -18.18 9.67 7.93
CA PRO A 446 -18.69 9.25 9.23
C PRO A 446 -18.09 10.11 10.36
N GLU A 447 -18.89 10.49 11.35
CA GLU A 447 -18.44 11.36 12.46
C GLU A 447 -17.22 10.82 13.22
N ARG A 448 -17.11 9.49 13.30
CA ARG A 448 -16.05 8.76 14.02
C ARG A 448 -14.87 8.38 13.12
N ALA A 449 -14.82 8.87 11.88
CA ALA A 449 -13.70 8.69 10.94
C ALA A 449 -12.49 9.58 11.27
N VAL A 450 -12.04 9.53 12.52
CA VAL A 450 -10.94 10.35 13.06
C VAL A 450 -9.63 10.04 12.32
N SER A 451 -8.89 11.09 11.97
CA SER A 451 -7.58 10.99 11.30
C SER A 451 -6.60 12.04 11.83
N MET A 452 -5.32 11.88 11.54
CA MET A 452 -4.28 12.88 11.78
C MET A 452 -3.78 13.36 10.41
N ASN A 453 -4.30 14.48 9.91
CA ASN A 453 -4.05 14.99 8.54
C ASN A 453 -4.30 13.91 7.46
N GLY A 454 -5.36 13.11 7.62
CA GLY A 454 -5.71 11.98 6.76
C GLY A 454 -5.04 10.65 7.12
N TRP A 455 -3.95 10.65 7.90
CA TRP A 455 -3.33 9.41 8.36
C TRP A 455 -4.22 8.69 9.39
N GLY A 456 -4.30 7.36 9.28
CA GLY A 456 -5.19 6.52 10.09
C GLY A 456 -6.60 6.31 9.53
N LEU A 457 -6.95 6.99 8.42
CA LEU A 457 -8.20 6.86 7.70
C LEU A 457 -7.99 6.08 6.39
N ALA A 458 -8.65 4.94 6.25
CA ALA A 458 -8.72 4.22 4.98
C ALA A 458 -10.04 4.54 4.26
N PHE A 459 -9.93 5.02 3.02
CA PHE A 459 -11.05 5.21 2.09
C PHE A 459 -10.82 4.30 0.88
N ARG A 460 -11.72 3.36 0.63
CA ARG A 460 -11.56 2.31 -0.40
C ARG A 460 -12.88 1.97 -1.08
N ALA A 461 -12.80 1.53 -2.34
CA ALA A 461 -13.89 0.89 -3.04
C ALA A 461 -14.00 -0.59 -2.65
N CYS A 462 -15.21 -1.12 -2.58
CA CYS A 462 -15.49 -2.51 -2.22
C CYS A 462 -16.78 -2.95 -2.92
N GLY A 463 -16.66 -3.51 -4.14
CA GLY A 463 -17.81 -3.79 -5.00
C GLY A 463 -18.57 -2.51 -5.37
N ASP A 464 -19.87 -2.50 -5.08
CA ASP A 464 -20.79 -1.37 -5.28
C ASP A 464 -20.65 -0.25 -4.22
N ARG A 465 -19.72 -0.39 -3.26
CA ARG A 465 -19.68 0.40 -2.01
C ARG A 465 -18.40 1.17 -1.86
N LEU A 466 -18.49 2.35 -1.26
CA LEU A 466 -17.37 2.99 -0.60
C LEU A 466 -17.30 2.50 0.85
N ILE A 467 -16.09 2.21 1.32
CA ILE A 467 -15.81 1.85 2.70
C ILE A 467 -14.87 2.88 3.32
N VAL A 468 -15.23 3.33 4.51
CA VAL A 468 -14.41 4.12 5.42
C VAL A 468 -14.04 3.25 6.62
N ILE A 469 -12.74 3.08 6.87
CA ILE A 469 -12.24 2.52 8.13
C ILE A 469 -11.45 3.61 8.86
N GLY A 470 -11.84 3.88 10.11
CA GLY A 470 -11.13 4.79 11.00
C GLY A 470 -11.35 4.40 12.46
N GLY A 471 -10.67 5.09 13.38
CA GLY A 471 -10.81 4.88 14.82
C GLY A 471 -10.01 5.92 15.61
N PRO A 472 -10.31 6.11 16.91
CA PRO A 472 -9.88 7.28 17.64
C PRO A 472 -8.42 7.21 18.05
N ARG A 473 -7.77 8.38 18.05
CA ARG A 473 -6.56 8.64 18.86
C ARG A 473 -6.84 9.56 20.06
N ALA A 474 -8.07 10.06 20.20
CA ALA A 474 -8.53 10.92 21.29
C ALA A 474 -9.87 10.41 21.83
N LEU A 475 -9.97 10.32 23.17
CA LEU A 475 -11.18 10.04 23.97
C LEU A 475 -11.93 8.72 23.64
N GLY A 476 -11.69 7.68 24.44
CA GLY A 476 -12.53 6.47 24.51
C GLY A 476 -11.76 5.15 24.46
N GLU A 477 -12.50 4.04 24.47
CA GLU A 477 -11.99 2.66 24.62
C GLU A 477 -11.22 2.08 23.41
N GLY A 478 -10.88 2.89 22.40
CA GLY A 478 -10.12 2.47 21.22
C GLY A 478 -10.87 1.49 20.31
N PHE A 479 -11.79 2.00 19.48
CA PHE A 479 -12.53 1.18 18.50
C PHE A 479 -12.21 1.59 17.06
N ILE A 480 -11.80 0.62 16.24
CA ILE A 480 -11.84 0.74 14.78
C ILE A 480 -13.26 0.42 14.31
N GLU A 481 -13.80 1.24 13.42
CA GLU A 481 -15.15 1.13 12.89
C GLU A 481 -15.13 1.11 11.36
N ILE A 482 -15.76 0.08 10.78
CA ILE A 482 -15.88 -0.15 9.34
C ILE A 482 -17.27 0.34 8.93
N ASN A 483 -17.31 1.49 8.23
CA ASN A 483 -18.53 2.11 7.72
C ASN A 483 -18.58 1.95 6.21
N SER A 484 -19.79 1.80 5.64
CA SER A 484 -19.99 1.70 4.20
C SER A 484 -21.17 2.54 3.70
N TRP A 485 -21.10 2.97 2.45
CA TRP A 485 -22.17 3.67 1.75
C TRP A 485 -22.17 3.24 0.27
N VAL A 486 -23.35 3.10 -0.32
CA VAL A 486 -23.55 2.67 -1.72
C VAL A 486 -23.93 3.89 -2.55
N PRO A 487 -23.07 4.39 -3.46
CA PRO A 487 -23.33 5.67 -4.12
C PRO A 487 -24.57 5.72 -5.02
N SER A 488 -25.09 4.56 -5.46
CA SER A 488 -26.33 4.45 -6.21
C SER A 488 -27.61 4.48 -5.35
N GLU A 489 -27.51 4.40 -4.02
CA GLU A 489 -28.66 4.44 -3.11
C GLU A 489 -29.06 5.88 -2.71
N GLY A 490 -28.26 6.89 -3.08
CA GLY A 490 -28.50 8.31 -2.77
C GLY A 490 -27.29 8.98 -2.13
N PRO A 491 -27.45 10.16 -1.50
CA PRO A 491 -26.34 10.88 -0.85
C PRO A 491 -25.72 10.08 0.33
N PRO A 492 -24.50 10.44 0.79
CA PRO A 492 -23.77 9.70 1.83
C PRO A 492 -24.56 9.41 3.11
N GLN A 493 -25.03 8.16 3.22
CA GLN A 493 -25.59 7.56 4.43
C GLN A 493 -24.72 6.37 4.83
N TRP A 494 -24.00 6.52 5.95
CA TRP A 494 -22.96 5.57 6.36
C TRP A 494 -23.51 4.49 7.29
N ASN A 495 -23.56 3.27 6.78
CA ASN A 495 -23.94 2.07 7.51
C ASN A 495 -22.71 1.45 8.20
N LEU A 496 -22.75 1.35 9.53
CA LEU A 496 -21.72 0.67 10.33
C LEU A 496 -21.81 -0.85 10.10
N LEU A 497 -20.84 -1.42 9.36
CA LEU A 497 -20.79 -2.86 9.08
C LEU A 497 -20.19 -3.66 10.23
N ALA A 498 -19.18 -3.12 10.91
CA ALA A 498 -18.53 -3.76 12.04
C ALA A 498 -17.73 -2.77 12.89
N ARG A 499 -17.45 -3.16 14.14
CA ARG A 499 -16.52 -2.47 15.03
C ARG A 499 -15.62 -3.48 15.75
N LYS A 500 -14.36 -3.14 15.99
CA LYS A 500 -13.38 -3.99 16.69
C LYS A 500 -12.55 -3.14 17.66
N GLN A 501 -12.39 -3.61 18.89
CA GLN A 501 -11.58 -2.90 19.88
C GLN A 501 -10.10 -3.08 19.56
N LEU A 502 -9.43 -1.97 19.22
CA LEU A 502 -8.05 -1.89 18.75
C LEU A 502 -7.50 -0.51 19.14
N GLY A 503 -6.48 -0.47 19.99
CA GLY A 503 -5.89 0.78 20.52
C GLY A 503 -5.01 1.57 19.54
N ASN A 504 -4.95 1.16 18.28
CA ASN A 504 -4.10 1.74 17.23
C ASN A 504 -4.95 2.16 16.03
N PHE A 505 -4.48 3.15 15.27
CA PHE A 505 -5.07 3.57 14.01
C PHE A 505 -4.80 2.57 12.86
N VAL A 506 -5.49 2.73 11.73
CA VAL A 506 -5.25 1.92 10.53
C VAL A 506 -3.92 2.32 9.88
N TYR A 507 -2.90 1.47 9.98
CA TYR A 507 -1.62 1.69 9.31
C TYR A 507 -1.72 1.48 7.80
N ASN A 508 -2.50 0.49 7.37
CA ASN A 508 -2.59 0.06 5.97
C ASN A 508 -3.93 -0.62 5.69
N CYS A 509 -4.42 -0.49 4.44
CA CYS A 509 -5.67 -1.12 4.00
C CYS A 509 -5.70 -1.33 2.47
N ALA A 510 -6.06 -2.53 2.05
CA ALA A 510 -6.31 -2.94 0.67
C ALA A 510 -7.63 -3.73 0.57
N VAL A 511 -8.25 -3.79 -0.61
CA VAL A 511 -9.47 -4.57 -0.85
C VAL A 511 -9.20 -5.57 -1.96
N MET A 512 -9.49 -6.85 -1.71
CA MET A 512 -9.24 -7.95 -2.64
C MET A 512 -10.57 -8.50 -3.15
N GLY A 513 -10.89 -8.23 -4.41
CA GLY A 513 -12.01 -8.85 -5.13
C GLY A 513 -11.53 -10.04 -5.97
N CYS A 514 -12.01 -11.25 -5.65
CA CYS A 514 -11.77 -12.48 -6.43
C CYS A 514 -12.84 -13.56 -6.16
#